data_AF-A0A5S3YNC4-F1
#
_entry.id   AF-A0A5S3YNC4-F1
#
_cell.length_a   1.000
_cell.length_b   1.000
_cell.length_c   1.000
_cell.angle_alpha   90.00
_cell.angle_beta   90.00
_cell.angle_gamma   90.00
#
_symmetry.space_group_name_H-M   'P 1'
#
loop_
_entity.id
_entity.type
_entity.pdbx_description
1 polymer ?
#
loop_
_entity_poly.entity_id
_entity_poly.type
_entity_poly.pdbx_seq_one_letter_code
_entity_poly.pdbx_strand_id
1 'polypeptide(L)'
;VSCPALHGSAQNEEAVAFGCGDGVALITQQGESFSAVKLANPDYFADGQRIGTLKGHHDAEQFIASAGNDVLMVDPEHGHIDKLEWQVSDNYRIASFGFSFAGEHVVVMDT
;
A
#
# COMPACT_ATOMS: atom_id res chain seq x y z
N VAL A 1 10.95 -11.69 -8.73
CA VAL A 1 10.08 -11.56 -7.54
C VAL A 1 8.78 -12.31 -7.80
N SER A 2 8.34 -13.19 -6.90
CA SER A 2 7.03 -13.85 -7.00
C SER A 2 5.96 -12.98 -6.33
N CYS A 3 4.75 -12.95 -6.88
CA CYS A 3 3.59 -12.26 -6.29
C CYS A 3 2.39 -13.21 -6.26
N PRO A 4 2.34 -14.14 -5.28
CA PRO A 4 1.19 -15.03 -5.12
C PRO A 4 -0.07 -14.21 -4.81
N ALA A 5 -1.22 -14.67 -5.29
CA ALA A 5 -2.51 -13.98 -5.09
C ALA A 5 -2.49 -12.49 -5.46
N LEU A 6 -1.82 -12.15 -6.57
CA LEU A 6 -1.71 -10.78 -7.07
C LEU A 6 -3.08 -10.12 -7.14
N HIS A 7 -3.26 -9.03 -6.38
CA HIS A 7 -4.49 -8.28 -6.34
C HIS A 7 -4.23 -6.83 -5.90
N GLY A 8 -4.73 -5.87 -6.69
CA GLY A 8 -4.47 -4.46 -6.48
C GLY A 8 -3.11 -4.03 -7.05
N SER A 9 -3.09 -2.88 -7.70
CA SER A 9 -1.88 -2.25 -8.21
C SER A 9 -2.00 -0.74 -8.12
N ALA A 10 -0.86 -0.07 -7.96
CA ALA A 10 -0.75 1.38 -7.99
C ALA A 10 0.59 1.80 -8.59
N GLN A 11 0.69 3.06 -9.01
CA GLN A 11 1.94 3.67 -9.45
C GLN A 11 2.04 5.09 -8.92
N ASN A 12 3.26 5.54 -8.67
CA ASN A 12 3.64 6.94 -8.51
C ASN A 12 4.83 7.22 -9.45
N GLU A 13 5.54 8.33 -9.26
CA GLU A 13 6.71 8.66 -10.10
C GLU A 13 7.89 7.72 -9.86
N GLU A 14 7.98 7.10 -8.69
CA GLU A 14 9.13 6.30 -8.26
C GLU A 14 9.00 4.81 -8.59
N ALA A 15 7.79 4.25 -8.47
CA ALA A 15 7.58 2.81 -8.56
C ALA A 15 6.19 2.40 -9.05
N VAL A 16 6.09 1.13 -9.47
CA VAL A 16 4.83 0.40 -9.61
C VAL A 16 4.74 -0.63 -8.49
N ALA A 17 3.65 -0.60 -7.73
CA ALA A 17 3.39 -1.48 -6.61
C ALA A 17 2.26 -2.48 -6.92
N PHE A 18 2.45 -3.74 -6.54
CA PHE A 18 1.46 -4.81 -6.65
C PHE A 18 1.23 -5.48 -5.29
N GLY A 19 -0.04 -5.60 -4.89
CA GLY A 19 -0.43 -6.34 -3.70
C GLY A 19 -0.35 -7.84 -3.94
N CYS A 20 0.24 -8.56 -2.99
CA CYS A 20 0.43 -10.00 -3.03
C CYS A 20 -0.07 -10.60 -1.71
N GLY A 21 -0.38 -11.90 -1.72
CA GLY A 21 -0.77 -12.62 -0.50
C GLY A 21 0.31 -12.60 0.59
N ASP A 22 1.57 -12.43 0.20
CA ASP A 22 2.75 -12.45 1.07
C ASP A 22 3.46 -11.09 1.21
N GLY A 23 2.87 -9.99 0.70
CA GLY A 23 3.50 -8.67 0.76
C GLY A 23 3.17 -7.74 -0.40
N VAL A 24 4.08 -6.82 -0.71
CA VAL A 24 4.00 -5.90 -1.84
C VAL A 24 5.21 -6.09 -2.76
N ALA A 25 4.97 -6.39 -4.04
CA ALA A 25 6.02 -6.34 -5.04
C ALA A 25 6.17 -4.90 -5.56
N LEU A 26 7.38 -4.37 -5.50
CA LEU A 26 7.72 -3.05 -6.01
C LEU A 26 8.60 -3.20 -7.25
N ILE A 27 8.28 -2.45 -8.30
CA ILE A 27 9.04 -2.40 -9.54
C ILE A 27 9.50 -0.96 -9.75
N THR A 28 10.80 -0.75 -9.92
CA THR A 28 11.39 0.55 -10.24
C THR A 28 12.04 0.51 -11.61
N GLN A 29 12.09 1.65 -12.29
CA GLN A 29 12.69 1.80 -13.60
C GLN A 29 13.91 2.72 -13.54
N GLN A 30 15.03 2.29 -14.11
CA GLN A 30 16.23 3.11 -14.30
C GLN A 30 16.62 3.07 -15.78
N GLY A 31 16.29 4.12 -16.52
CA GLY A 31 16.40 4.13 -17.98
C GLY A 31 15.49 3.08 -18.62
N GLU A 32 16.05 2.13 -19.37
CA GLU A 32 15.30 1.01 -19.96
C GLU A 32 15.30 -0.25 -19.06
N SER A 33 16.00 -0.21 -17.92
CA SER A 33 16.11 -1.36 -17.02
C SER A 33 15.04 -1.31 -15.94
N PHE A 34 14.46 -2.47 -15.63
CA PHE A 34 13.51 -2.65 -14.54
C PHE A 34 14.13 -3.52 -13.44
N SER A 35 13.94 -3.10 -12.19
CA SER A 35 14.31 -3.89 -11.02
C SER A 35 13.07 -4.15 -10.17
N ALA A 36 13.06 -5.25 -9.43
CA ALA A 36 11.93 -5.60 -8.58
C ALA A 36 12.38 -6.10 -7.22
N VAL A 37 11.71 -5.64 -6.17
CA VAL A 37 11.88 -6.08 -4.78
C VAL A 37 10.53 -6.51 -4.20
N LYS A 38 10.57 -7.24 -3.08
CA LYS A 38 9.38 -7.65 -2.33
C LYS A 38 9.50 -7.11 -0.92
N LEU A 39 8.50 -6.36 -0.48
CA LEU A 39 8.28 -6.06 0.92
C LEU A 39 7.39 -7.15 1.51
N ALA A 40 7.83 -7.81 2.57
CA ALA A 40 7.01 -8.82 3.23
C ALA A 40 5.84 -8.17 3.98
N ASN A 41 4.74 -8.90 4.17
CA ASN A 41 3.68 -8.45 5.08
C ASN A 41 4.27 -8.20 6.49
N PRO A 42 3.85 -7.15 7.19
CA PRO A 42 4.23 -6.92 8.58
C PRO A 42 3.88 -8.09 9.50
N ASP A 43 4.71 -8.34 10.52
CA ASP A 43 4.54 -9.44 11.47
C ASP A 43 3.24 -9.36 12.29
N TYR A 44 2.59 -8.20 12.34
CA TYR A 44 1.31 -8.01 13.04
C TYR A 44 0.09 -8.46 12.23
N PHE A 45 0.25 -8.86 10.96
CA PHE A 45 -0.86 -9.34 10.15
C PHE A 45 -1.44 -10.63 10.74
N ALA A 46 -2.77 -10.67 10.85
CA ALA A 46 -3.46 -11.90 11.19
C ALA A 46 -3.30 -12.94 10.07
N ASP A 47 -3.49 -14.22 10.40
CA ASP A 47 -3.43 -15.29 9.41
C ASP A 47 -4.45 -15.05 8.28
N GLY A 48 -3.99 -15.16 7.03
CA GLY A 48 -4.77 -14.86 5.83
C GLY A 48 -5.05 -13.37 5.57
N GLN A 49 -4.65 -12.45 6.44
CA GLN A 49 -4.70 -11.01 6.15
C GLN A 49 -3.73 -10.69 5.02
N ARG A 50 -4.19 -9.90 4.05
CA ARG A 50 -3.40 -9.53 2.87
C ARG A 50 -3.73 -8.13 2.41
N ILE A 51 -2.78 -7.52 1.73
CA ILE A 51 -2.97 -6.23 1.06
C ILE A 51 -3.84 -6.46 -0.19
N GLY A 52 -5.01 -5.82 -0.23
CA GLY A 52 -6.00 -6.02 -1.29
C GLY A 52 -6.25 -4.80 -2.17
N THR A 53 -5.86 -3.61 -1.72
CA THR A 53 -5.97 -2.37 -2.49
C THR A 53 -4.73 -1.54 -2.24
N LEU A 54 -4.19 -0.93 -3.29
CA LEU A 54 -3.14 0.07 -3.22
C LEU A 54 -3.58 1.33 -3.96
N LYS A 55 -3.07 2.47 -3.53
CA LYS A 55 -3.23 3.77 -4.17
C LYS A 55 -1.89 4.48 -4.14
N GLY A 56 -1.55 5.11 -5.25
CA GLY A 56 -0.39 5.98 -5.40
C GLY A 56 -0.86 7.37 -5.78
N HIS A 57 0.02 8.34 -5.59
CA HIS A 57 -0.16 9.71 -6.04
C HIS A 57 1.16 10.19 -6.65
N HIS A 58 1.10 10.93 -7.76
CA HIS A 58 2.33 11.39 -8.43
C HIS A 58 3.20 12.28 -7.53
N ASP A 59 2.58 13.17 -6.74
CA ASP A 59 3.29 14.00 -5.75
C ASP A 59 3.64 13.29 -4.42
N ALA A 60 3.47 11.97 -4.31
CA ALA A 60 3.78 11.23 -3.09
C ALA A 60 4.71 10.04 -3.37
N GLU A 61 5.81 9.97 -2.63
CA GLU A 61 6.80 8.88 -2.73
C GLU A 61 6.27 7.57 -2.15
N GLN A 62 5.39 7.66 -1.14
CA GLN A 62 4.75 6.50 -0.51
C GLN A 62 3.44 6.11 -1.21
N PHE A 63 3.08 4.84 -1.06
CA PHE A 63 1.73 4.36 -1.38
C PHE A 63 0.90 4.25 -0.11
N ILE A 64 -0.42 4.28 -0.28
CA ILE A 64 -1.34 3.82 0.76
C ILE A 64 -2.05 2.56 0.32
N ALA A 65 -2.28 1.66 1.26
CA ALA A 65 -2.88 0.37 1.00
C ALA A 65 -3.92 0.01 2.06
N SER A 66 -4.72 -1.03 1.79
CA SER A 66 -5.60 -1.61 2.80
C SER A 66 -5.44 -3.11 2.92
N ALA A 67 -5.56 -3.59 4.16
CA ALA A 67 -5.61 -5.00 4.51
C ALA A 67 -6.71 -5.22 5.56
N GLY A 68 -7.88 -5.66 5.12
CA GLY A 68 -9.07 -5.68 5.98
C GLY A 68 -9.51 -4.26 6.34
N ASN A 69 -9.56 -3.95 7.65
CA ASN A 69 -9.88 -2.62 8.18
C ASN A 69 -8.65 -1.76 8.47
N ASP A 70 -7.43 -2.24 8.19
CA ASP A 70 -6.22 -1.44 8.34
C ASP A 70 -5.98 -0.60 7.09
N VAL A 71 -5.65 0.69 7.28
CA VAL A 71 -4.97 1.50 6.27
C VAL A 71 -3.47 1.45 6.56
N LEU A 72 -2.68 1.27 5.52
CA LEU A 72 -1.25 1.07 5.60
C LEU A 72 -0.54 2.11 4.74
N MET A 73 0.63 2.55 5.16
CA MET A 73 1.60 3.23 4.32
C MET A 73 2.62 2.21 3.84
N VAL A 74 2.92 2.21 2.55
CA VAL A 74 4.00 1.41 1.96
C VAL A 74 5.08 2.39 1.53
N ASP A 75 6.24 2.29 2.17
CA ASP A 75 7.43 3.10 1.89
C ASP A 75 8.38 2.30 0.98
N PRO A 76 8.47 2.64 -0.32
CA PRO A 76 9.33 1.94 -1.27
C PRO A 76 10.81 2.18 -1.03
N GLU A 77 11.19 3.34 -0.49
CA GLU A 77 12.58 3.75 -0.32
C GLU A 77 13.19 3.02 0.87
N HIS A 78 12.50 3.04 2.01
CA HIS A 78 12.97 2.39 3.23
C HIS A 78 12.57 0.91 3.30
N GLY A 79 11.64 0.47 2.45
CA GLY A 79 11.23 -0.93 2.34
C GLY A 79 10.39 -1.41 3.51
N HIS A 80 9.52 -0.54 4.03
CA HIS A 80 8.66 -0.83 5.17
C HIS A 80 7.18 -0.65 4.85
N ILE A 81 6.34 -1.37 5.60
CA ILE A 81 4.88 -1.24 5.55
C ILE A 81 4.44 -0.94 6.97
N ASP A 82 3.89 0.25 7.16
CA ASP A 82 3.46 0.75 8.47
C ASP A 82 1.94 0.90 8.51
N LYS A 83 1.35 0.63 9.68
CA LYS A 83 -0.06 0.92 9.90
C LYS A 83 -0.25 2.42 10.11
N LEU A 84 -1.20 3.02 9.38
CA LEU A 84 -1.59 4.40 9.62
C LEU A 84 -2.56 4.44 10.81
N GLU A 85 -2.13 5.13 11.87
CA GLU A 85 -2.96 5.40 13.03
C GLU A 85 -3.86 6.61 12.76
N TRP A 86 -5.15 6.46 13.06
CA TRP A 86 -6.15 7.48 12.80
C TRP A 86 -7.32 7.38 13.79
N GLN A 87 -8.16 8.41 13.84
CA GLN A 87 -9.33 8.43 14.71
C GLN A 87 -10.45 7.59 14.09
N VAL A 88 -10.79 6.47 14.73
CA VAL A 88 -11.80 5.53 14.26
C VAL A 88 -12.98 5.42 15.22
N SER A 89 -14.15 5.12 14.67
CA SER A 89 -15.34 4.76 15.46
C SER A 89 -15.26 3.31 15.96
N ASP A 90 -15.99 2.97 17.03
CA ASP A 90 -16.12 1.57 17.47
C ASP A 90 -16.78 0.73 16.37
N ASN A 91 -16.23 -0.45 16.09
CA ASN A 91 -16.68 -1.35 15.02
C ASN A 91 -16.63 -0.77 13.60
N TYR A 92 -15.78 0.23 13.35
CA TYR A 92 -15.65 0.83 12.04
C TYR A 92 -15.32 -0.19 10.95
N ARG A 93 -15.75 0.13 9.73
CA ARG A 93 -15.28 -0.53 8.51
C ARG A 93 -14.84 0.51 7.49
N ILE A 94 -13.68 0.31 6.87
CA ILE A 94 -13.23 1.21 5.80
C ILE A 94 -14.22 1.10 4.63
N ALA A 95 -14.83 2.23 4.28
CA ALA A 95 -15.66 2.36 3.09
C ALA A 95 -14.84 2.89 1.90
N SER A 96 -13.95 3.85 2.14
CA SER A 96 -13.03 4.37 1.14
C SER A 96 -11.80 5.00 1.79
N PHE A 97 -10.72 5.10 1.03
CA PHE A 97 -9.54 5.87 1.38
C PHE A 97 -8.88 6.42 0.11
N GLY A 98 -8.03 7.43 0.25
CA GLY A 98 -7.34 8.05 -0.88
C GLY A 98 -6.43 9.17 -0.45
N PHE A 99 -5.67 9.68 -1.41
CA PHE A 99 -4.93 10.93 -1.24
C PHE A 99 -5.86 12.13 -1.45
N SER A 100 -5.53 13.25 -0.81
CA SER A 100 -6.04 14.57 -1.18
C SER A 100 -5.56 14.93 -2.59
N PHE A 101 -6.14 15.99 -3.17
CA PHE A 101 -5.81 16.42 -4.53
C PHE A 101 -4.31 16.68 -4.74
N ALA A 102 -3.61 17.18 -3.71
CA ALA A 102 -2.18 17.49 -3.78
C ALA A 102 -1.28 16.35 -3.24
N GLY A 103 -1.84 15.20 -2.87
CA GLY A 103 -1.05 14.10 -2.30
C GLY A 103 -0.60 14.29 -0.84
N GLU A 104 -0.71 15.50 -0.29
CA GLU A 104 -0.17 15.84 1.05
C GLU A 104 -0.90 15.19 2.23
N HIS A 105 -2.14 14.71 2.01
CA HIS A 105 -2.96 14.13 3.06
C HIS A 105 -3.62 12.83 2.61
N VAL A 106 -3.79 11.92 3.57
CA VAL A 106 -4.63 10.73 3.40
C VAL A 106 -6.01 11.02 3.98
N VAL A 107 -7.04 10.76 3.19
CA VAL A 107 -8.44 10.85 3.62
C VAL A 107 -8.99 9.44 3.71
N VAL A 108 -9.60 9.13 4.85
CA VAL A 108 -10.25 7.83 5.11
C VAL A 108 -11.70 8.07 5.49
N MET A 109 -12.59 7.24 4.95
CA MET A 109 -14.02 7.24 5.25
C MET A 109 -14.39 5.88 5.82
N ASP A 110 -14.90 5.86 7.04
CA ASP A 110 -15.48 4.68 7.69
C ASP A 110 -17.03 4.68 7.64
N THR A 111 -17.59 3.52 8.00
CA THR A 111 -19.01 3.25 8.27
C THR A 111 -19.15 2.45 9.54
#